data_AF-A0A965ZBH8-F1
#
_entry.id   AF-A0A965ZBH8-F1
#
_cell.length_a   1.000
_cell.length_b   1.000
_cell.length_c   1.000
_cell.angle_alpha   90.00
_cell.angle_beta   90.00
_cell.angle_gamma   90.00
#
_symmetry.space_group_name_H-M   'P 1'
#
loop_
_entity.id
_entity.type
_entity.pdbx_description
1 polymer ?
#
loop_
_entity_poly.entity_id
_entity_poly.type
_entity_poly.pdbx_seq_one_letter_code
_entity_poly.pdbx_strand_id
1 'polypeptide(L)'
;EERQAPEAGCGPDRWHRLAEVLKDCALLLTEAAGKQPKQVLAEHGITVFECTGLIADIASAHFQGGDVQRFKTRTHKAGCTGMGMGCG
;
A
#
# COMPACT_ATOMS: atom_id res chain seq x y z
N GLU A 1 -4.35 -17.33 3.03
CA GLU A 1 -4.90 -16.86 4.32
C GLU A 1 -5.64 -15.56 4.08
N GLU A 2 -6.68 -15.28 4.85
CA GLU A 2 -7.41 -14.01 4.82
C GLU A 2 -7.45 -13.42 6.23
N ARG A 3 -7.25 -12.10 6.34
CA ARG A 3 -7.27 -11.34 7.59
C ARG A 3 -8.14 -10.12 7.42
N GLN A 4 -8.97 -9.81 8.42
CA GLN A 4 -9.79 -8.59 8.39
C GLN A 4 -8.93 -7.34 8.54
N ALA A 5 -9.15 -6.38 7.65
CA ALA A 5 -8.57 -5.06 7.79
C ALA A 5 -9.26 -4.31 8.95
N PRO A 6 -8.55 -3.39 9.64
CA PRO A 6 -9.20 -2.50 10.60
C PRO A 6 -10.25 -1.65 9.91
N GLU A 7 -11.27 -1.26 10.68
CA GLU A 7 -12.36 -0.38 10.23
C GLU A 7 -11.81 0.88 9.53
N ALA A 8 -12.60 1.40 8.59
CA ALA A 8 -12.28 2.67 7.95
C ALA A 8 -12.28 3.79 9.00
N GLY A 9 -11.32 4.69 8.90
CA GLY A 9 -11.17 5.78 9.86
C GLY A 9 -10.14 6.79 9.39
N CYS A 10 -10.15 7.96 10.03
CA CYS A 10 -9.21 9.04 9.77
C CYS A 10 -8.03 8.95 10.75
N GLY A 11 -6.80 9.15 10.26
CA GLY A 11 -5.61 9.29 11.10
C GLY A 11 -4.64 8.10 11.09
N PRO A 12 -3.50 8.25 11.79
CA PRO A 12 -2.38 7.30 11.73
C PRO A 12 -2.67 5.98 12.46
N ASP A 13 -3.48 6.01 13.52
CA ASP A 13 -3.80 4.85 14.37
C ASP A 13 -4.36 3.67 13.58
N ARG A 14 -5.14 3.95 12.53
CA ARG A 14 -5.63 2.90 11.62
C ARG A 14 -4.49 2.11 10.99
N TRP A 15 -3.44 2.79 10.56
CA TRP A 15 -2.30 2.19 9.88
C TRP A 15 -1.39 1.44 10.86
N HIS A 16 -1.28 1.89 12.11
CA HIS A 16 -0.64 1.12 13.18
C HIS A 16 -1.37 -0.19 13.46
N ARG A 17 -2.70 -0.16 13.56
CA ARG A 17 -3.51 -1.39 13.71
C ARG A 17 -3.36 -2.32 12.52
N LEU A 18 -3.30 -1.77 11.29
CA LEU A 18 -3.05 -2.58 10.11
C LEU A 18 -1.66 -3.22 10.14
N ALA A 19 -0.64 -2.52 10.62
CA ALA A 19 0.70 -3.06 10.80
C ALA A 19 0.71 -4.25 11.76
N GLU A 20 0.00 -4.16 12.89
CA GLU A 20 -0.15 -5.29 13.83
C GLU A 20 -0.82 -6.52 13.20
N VAL A 21 -1.81 -6.30 12.33
CA VAL A 21 -2.44 -7.40 11.57
C VAL A 21 -1.46 -8.04 10.59
N LEU A 22 -0.55 -7.26 10.00
CA LEU A 22 0.41 -7.67 8.97
C LEU A 22 1.85 -7.85 9.48
N LYS A 23 2.04 -8.00 10.79
CA LYS A 23 3.38 -7.99 11.45
C LYS A 23 4.35 -9.08 10.98
N ASP A 24 3.86 -10.10 10.29
CA ASP A 24 4.62 -11.21 9.71
C ASP A 24 4.90 -11.03 8.21
N CYS A 25 4.45 -9.93 7.61
CA CYS A 25 4.63 -9.61 6.20
C CYS A 25 5.74 -8.59 6.00
N ALA A 26 6.62 -8.82 5.02
CA ALA A 26 7.66 -7.85 4.66
C ALA A 26 7.22 -6.87 3.55
N LEU A 27 6.20 -7.25 2.75
CA LEU A 27 5.81 -6.55 1.54
C LEU A 27 4.27 -6.51 1.41
N LEU A 28 3.71 -5.32 1.26
CA LEU A 28 2.31 -5.07 0.96
C LEU A 28 2.17 -4.61 -0.50
N LEU A 29 1.46 -5.39 -1.31
CA LEU A 29 1.17 -5.08 -2.70
C LEU A 29 -0.17 -4.35 -2.81
N THR A 30 -0.18 -3.21 -3.49
CA THR A 30 -1.40 -2.40 -3.67
C THR A 30 -1.33 -1.61 -4.98
N GLU A 31 -2.46 -1.09 -5.47
CA GLU A 31 -2.47 -0.25 -6.69
C GLU A 31 -1.95 1.16 -6.37
N ALA A 32 -2.40 1.74 -5.26
CA ALA A 32 -1.99 3.04 -4.77
C ALA A 32 -2.07 3.13 -3.24
N ALA A 33 -1.17 3.89 -2.62
CA ALA A 33 -1.24 4.24 -1.20
C ALA A 33 -0.80 5.69 -0.94
N GLY A 34 -1.48 6.35 0.00
CA GLY A 34 -1.12 7.70 0.43
C GLY A 34 0.24 7.77 1.14
N LYS A 35 0.75 8.99 1.36
CA LYS A 35 2.04 9.20 2.05
C LYS A 35 2.03 8.62 3.47
N GLN A 36 0.96 8.89 4.23
CA GLN A 36 0.84 8.49 5.63
C GLN A 36 0.84 6.96 5.85
N PRO A 37 0.02 6.14 5.14
CA PRO A 37 0.11 4.68 5.27
C PRO A 37 1.48 4.13 4.91
N LYS A 38 2.14 4.65 3.87
CA LYS A 38 3.48 4.21 3.47
C LYS A 38 4.51 4.45 4.58
N GLN A 39 4.46 5.62 5.21
CA GLN A 39 5.38 5.97 6.31
C GLN A 39 5.16 5.07 7.52
N VAL A 40 3.92 4.96 7.99
CA VAL A 40 3.59 4.16 9.18
C VAL A 40 3.93 2.68 8.98
N LEU A 41 3.60 2.10 7.82
CA LEU A 41 3.90 0.69 7.55
C LEU A 41 5.41 0.43 7.43
N ALA A 42 6.17 1.36 6.85
CA ALA A 42 7.63 1.25 6.75
C ALA A 42 8.31 1.31 8.12
N GLU A 43 7.81 2.10 9.07
CA GLU A 43 8.28 2.12 10.46
C GLU A 43 8.11 0.75 11.16
N HIS A 44 7.13 -0.04 10.70
CA HIS A 44 6.86 -1.40 11.17
C HIS A 44 7.58 -2.48 10.34
N GLY A 45 8.49 -2.10 9.43
CA GLY A 45 9.22 -3.04 8.58
C GLY A 45 8.43 -3.58 7.38
N ILE A 46 7.24 -3.03 7.11
CA ILE A 46 6.39 -3.44 5.98
C ILE A 46 6.59 -2.47 4.82
N THR A 47 7.19 -2.95 3.73
CA THR A 47 7.35 -2.16 2.51
C THR A 47 6.04 -2.13 1.73
N VAL A 48 5.52 -0.94 1.42
CA VAL A 48 4.37 -0.80 0.53
C VAL A 48 4.86 -0.63 -0.91
N PHE A 49 4.51 -1.58 -1.77
CA PHE A 49 4.85 -1.55 -3.19
C PHE A 49 3.60 -1.35 -4.04
N GLU A 50 3.55 -0.20 -4.71
CA GLU A 50 2.49 0.13 -5.65
C GLU A 50 2.76 -0.56 -6.98
N CYS A 51 1.88 -1.48 -7.36
CA CYS A 51 2.06 -2.33 -8.53
C CYS A 51 0.76 -2.65 -9.26
N THR A 52 0.91 -2.97 -10.55
CA THR A 52 -0.14 -3.47 -11.43
C THR A 52 0.28 -4.80 -12.05
N GLY A 53 -0.66 -5.74 -12.20
CA GLY A 53 -0.43 -7.05 -12.80
C GLY A 53 -0.91 -8.19 -11.91
N LEU A 54 -0.49 -9.42 -12.24
CA LEU A 54 -0.82 -10.60 -11.44
C LEU A 54 0.03 -10.64 -10.17
N ILE A 55 -0.64 -10.73 -9.02
CA ILE A 55 0.01 -10.84 -7.70
C ILE A 55 0.98 -12.02 -7.65
N ALA A 56 0.63 -13.15 -8.28
CA ALA A 56 1.47 -14.34 -8.33
C ALA A 56 2.83 -14.07 -9.01
N ASP A 57 2.86 -13.30 -10.10
CA ASP A 57 4.09 -12.98 -10.82
C ASP A 57 4.99 -12.04 -10.02
N ILE A 58 4.39 -11.10 -9.30
CA ILE A 58 5.08 -10.13 -8.45
C ILE A 58 5.69 -10.84 -7.24
N ALA A 59 4.90 -11.70 -6.57
CA ALA A 59 5.37 -12.51 -5.46
C ALA A 59 6.50 -13.44 -5.88
N SER A 60 6.35 -14.12 -7.02
CA SER A 60 7.37 -14.98 -7.61
C SER A 60 8.68 -14.21 -7.86
N ALA A 61 8.59 -13.02 -8.47
CA ALA A 61 9.77 -12.17 -8.68
C ALA A 61 10.43 -11.76 -7.36
N HIS A 62 9.65 -11.40 -6.32
CA HIS A 62 10.18 -11.04 -5.02
C HIS A 62 10.95 -12.20 -4.35
N PHE A 63 10.36 -13.40 -4.31
CA PHE A 63 10.96 -14.55 -3.65
C PHE A 63 12.14 -15.16 -4.42
N GLN A 64 12.18 -14.98 -5.74
CA GLN A 64 13.28 -15.48 -6.59
C GLN A 64 14.42 -14.46 -6.74
N GLY A 65 14.36 -13.31 -6.07
CA GLY A 65 15.36 -12.24 -6.18
C GLY A 65 15.33 -11.52 -7.53
N GLY A 66 14.22 -11.64 -8.27
CA GLY A 66 13.98 -10.92 -9.52
C GLY A 66 13.60 -9.45 -9.30
N ASP A 67 13.54 -8.71 -10.40
CA ASP A 67 13.20 -7.29 -10.36
C ASP A 67 11.68 -7.07 -10.28
N VAL A 68 11.20 -6.68 -9.09
CA VAL A 68 9.79 -6.29 -8.88
C VAL A 68 9.46 -4.92 -9.48
N GLN A 69 10.45 -4.06 -9.77
CA GLN A 69 10.23 -2.69 -10.24
C GLN A 69 9.51 -2.63 -11.60
N ARG A 70 9.63 -3.69 -12.42
CA ARG A 70 8.90 -3.81 -13.68
C ARG A 70 7.38 -3.78 -13.54
N PHE A 71 6.86 -4.10 -12.35
CA PHE A 71 5.43 -4.11 -12.05
C PHE A 71 4.94 -2.80 -11.43
N LYS A 72 5.85 -1.86 -11.16
CA LYS A 72 5.53 -0.63 -10.45
C LYS A 72 4.43 0.15 -11.18
N THR A 73 3.39 0.54 -10.45
CA THR A 73 2.32 1.37 -11.00
C THR A 73 2.92 2.66 -11.54
N ARG A 74 2.63 2.97 -12.80
CA ARG A 74 3.02 4.25 -13.39
C ARG A 74 2.15 5.32 -12.76
N THR A 75 2.75 6.20 -11.96
CA THR A 75 2.06 7.38 -11.42
C THR A 75 1.58 8.25 -12.59
N HIS A 76 0.30 8.14 -12.93
CA HIS A 76 -0.42 9.25 -13.51
C HIS A 76 -0.57 10.26 -12.38
N LYS A 77 -0.07 11.49 -12.55
CA LYS A 77 -0.39 12.60 -11.64
C LYS A 77 -1.89 12.92 -11.73
N ALA A 78 -2.74 12.03 -11.24
CA ALA A 78 -4.11 12.35 -10.89
C ALA A 78 -4.05 12.96 -9.49
N GLY A 79 -3.56 14.21 -9.43
CA GLY A 79 -3.79 15.04 -8.27
C GLY A 79 -5.29 15.28 -8.20
N CYS A 80 -5.99 14.52 -7.35
CA CYS A 80 -7.12 15.11 -6.64
C CYS A 80 -6.51 16.15 -5.70
N THR A 81 -6.16 17.31 -6.26
CA THR A 81 -6.08 18.55 -5.52
C THR A 81 -7.49 18.76 -5.01
N GLY A 82 -7.73 18.41 -3.75
CA GLY A 82 -9.00 18.67 -3.07
C GLY A 82 -9.21 20.17 -2.94
N MET A 83 -9.57 20.84 -4.03
CA MET A 83 -10.36 22.05 -3.97
C MET A 83 -11.79 21.57 -3.81
N GLY A 84 -12.21 21.47 -2.55
CA GLY A 84 -13.62 21.41 -2.20
C GLY A 84 -14.32 22.66 -2.70
N MET A 85 -14.70 22.69 -3.97
CA MET A 85 -15.78 23.55 -4.43
C MET A 85 -17.07 22.86 -4.02
N GLY A 86 -17.60 23.29 -2.87
CA GLY A 86 -18.96 22.96 -2.47
C GLY A 86 -19.94 23.40 -3.54
N CYS A 87 -20.99 22.60 -3.74
CA CYS A 87 -22.15 23.02 -4.49
C CYS A 87 -22.89 24.12 -3.71
N GLY A 88 -23.03 25.28 -4.35
CA GLY A 88 -23.88 26.39 -3.95
C GLY A 88 -24.45 27.02 -5.21
#